data_AF-A0A7S1UQH5-F1
#
_entry.id   AF-A0A7S1UQH5-F1
#
_cell.length_a   1.000
_cell.length_b   1.000
_cell.length_c   1.000
_cell.angle_alpha   90.00
_cell.angle_beta   90.00
_cell.angle_gamma   90.00
#
_symmetry.space_group_name_H-M   'P 1'
#
loop_
_entity.id
_entity.type
_entity.pdbx_description
1 polymer ?
#
loop_
_entity_poly.entity_id
_entity_poly.type
_entity_poly.pdbx_seq_one_letter_code
_entity_poly.pdbx_strand_id
1 'polypeptide(L)'
;QRPLSVFDGVPVAVKDMIDAVGHRICNGGSVCRAPSTRNDILVERLREMGAILLGMTVMTEGGVTPLGYAKFFDGPFNPYNVDYYPGGSSSGSSVAVASGLVPMAIGFDGGGSIRVPAAMSGVVGLAPT
;
A
#
# COMPACT_ATOMS: atom_id res chain seq x y z
N GLN A 1 -20.12 -22.56 -1.41
CA GLN A 1 -20.85 -21.27 -1.37
C GLN A 1 -20.52 -20.50 -2.66
N ARG A 2 -21.38 -19.58 -3.11
CA ARG A 2 -21.06 -18.72 -4.28
C ARG A 2 -20.07 -17.62 -3.87
N PRO A 3 -19.10 -17.26 -4.72
CA PRO A 3 -18.18 -16.17 -4.41
C PRO A 3 -18.90 -14.82 -4.35
N LEU A 4 -18.48 -13.94 -3.45
CA LEU A 4 -19.03 -12.59 -3.30
C LEU A 4 -18.71 -11.70 -4.51
N SER A 5 -17.51 -11.84 -5.08
CA SER A 5 -17.06 -11.13 -6.28
C SER A 5 -15.80 -11.81 -6.87
N VAL A 6 -15.18 -11.19 -7.89
CA VAL A 6 -13.86 -11.61 -8.40
C VAL A 6 -12.72 -11.43 -7.40
N PHE A 7 -12.94 -10.69 -6.30
CA PHE A 7 -11.97 -10.48 -5.23
C PHE A 7 -12.24 -11.33 -3.98
N ASP A 8 -13.22 -12.23 -4.01
CA ASP A 8 -13.55 -13.04 -2.84
C ASP A 8 -12.38 -13.96 -2.44
N GLY A 9 -11.88 -13.80 -1.20
CA GLY A 9 -10.70 -14.48 -0.68
C GLY A 9 -9.35 -13.93 -1.19
N VAL A 10 -9.34 -12.88 -2.03
CA VAL A 10 -8.10 -12.32 -2.57
C VAL A 10 -7.39 -11.48 -1.50
N PRO A 11 -6.12 -11.76 -1.17
CA PRO A 11 -5.38 -10.95 -0.21
C PRO A 11 -4.98 -9.61 -0.83
N VAL A 12 -5.18 -8.53 -0.09
CA VAL A 12 -4.83 -7.17 -0.50
C VAL A 12 -4.09 -6.46 0.62
N ALA A 13 -3.26 -5.50 0.27
CA ALA A 13 -2.61 -4.62 1.24
C ALA A 13 -2.98 -3.15 0.96
N VAL A 14 -2.92 -2.29 1.96
CA VAL A 14 -3.25 -0.86 1.78
C VAL A 14 -2.17 0.02 2.38
N LYS A 15 -1.89 1.15 1.72
CA LYS A 15 -0.90 2.13 2.16
C LYS A 15 -1.19 2.64 3.58
N ASP A 16 -0.14 2.87 4.39
CA ASP A 16 -0.16 3.36 5.78
C ASP A 16 -0.64 4.83 5.93
N MET A 17 -1.71 5.18 5.23
CA MET A 17 -2.46 6.42 5.36
C MET A 17 -3.97 6.19 5.23
N ILE A 18 -4.38 4.99 4.82
CA ILE A 18 -5.76 4.59 4.58
C ILE A 18 -6.29 3.97 5.88
N ASP A 19 -7.39 4.51 6.42
CA ASP A 19 -7.95 4.00 7.67
C ASP A 19 -8.47 2.57 7.50
N ALA A 20 -8.06 1.67 8.38
CA ALA A 20 -8.53 0.30 8.45
C ALA A 20 -8.73 -0.11 9.91
N VAL A 21 -9.91 -0.67 10.23
CA VAL A 21 -10.29 -0.99 11.61
C VAL A 21 -9.25 -1.90 12.25
N GLY A 22 -8.79 -1.52 13.44
CA GLY A 22 -7.80 -2.28 14.23
C GLY A 22 -6.33 -1.99 13.86
N HIS A 23 -6.07 -1.27 12.77
CA HIS A 23 -4.71 -0.86 12.39
C HIS A 23 -4.41 0.56 12.87
N ARG A 24 -3.16 0.77 13.31
CA ARG A 24 -2.62 2.11 13.53
C ARG A 24 -2.17 2.68 12.20
N ILE A 25 -2.34 3.99 12.04
CA ILE A 25 -1.89 4.73 10.87
C ILE A 25 -0.77 5.67 11.27
N CYS A 26 0.40 5.48 10.67
CA CYS A 26 1.62 6.23 10.99
C CYS A 26 2.03 7.20 9.87
N ASN A 27 1.38 7.13 8.70
CA ASN A 27 1.68 7.97 7.55
C ASN A 27 3.18 7.91 7.15
N GLY A 28 3.81 6.74 7.31
CA GLY A 28 5.24 6.53 7.07
C GLY A 28 6.19 7.14 8.11
N GLY A 29 5.66 7.73 9.19
CA GLY A 29 6.42 8.34 10.29
C GLY A 29 6.54 7.44 11.53
N SER A 30 7.25 7.92 12.56
CA SER A 30 7.32 7.24 13.86
C SER A 30 6.13 7.48 14.77
N VAL A 31 5.29 8.47 14.45
CA VAL A 31 4.13 8.86 15.25
C VAL A 31 2.87 8.29 14.61
N CYS A 32 2.21 7.39 15.32
CA CYS A 32 0.99 6.75 14.85
C CYS A 32 -0.23 7.26 15.61
N ARG A 33 -1.35 7.41 14.89
CA ARG A 33 -2.66 7.62 15.50
C ARG A 33 -3.08 6.38 16.30
N ALA A 34 -4.09 6.55 17.16
CA ALA A 34 -4.78 5.40 17.77
C ALA A 34 -5.34 4.48 16.66
N PRO A 35 -5.50 3.17 16.92
CA PRO A 35 -6.09 2.26 15.95
C PRO A 35 -7.40 2.80 15.39
N SER A 36 -7.60 2.74 14.07
CA SER A 36 -8.80 3.26 13.44
C SER A 36 -10.02 2.49 13.92
N THR A 37 -11.10 3.22 14.23
CA THR A 37 -12.39 2.67 14.67
C THR A 37 -13.38 2.54 13.52
N ARG A 38 -13.04 3.07 12.34
CA ARG A 38 -13.78 2.94 11.09
C ARG A 38 -12.82 2.65 9.95
N ASN A 39 -13.33 1.97 8.94
CA ASN A 39 -12.61 1.75 7.69
C ASN A 39 -12.79 2.99 6.81
N ASP A 40 -11.80 3.25 5.97
CA ASP A 40 -12.00 4.08 4.78
C ASP A 40 -12.97 3.38 3.82
N ILE A 41 -13.74 4.15 3.06
CA ILE A 41 -14.72 3.64 2.09
C ILE A 41 -14.09 2.64 1.09
N LEU A 42 -12.82 2.83 0.74
CA LEU A 42 -12.09 1.91 -0.13
C LEU A 42 -11.90 0.53 0.52
N VAL A 43 -11.59 0.51 1.82
CA VAL A 43 -11.42 -0.73 2.60
C VAL A 43 -12.77 -1.40 2.82
N GLU A 44 -13.84 -0.63 3.08
CA GLU A 44 -15.20 -1.16 3.18
C GLU A 44 -15.61 -1.90 1.91
N ARG A 45 -15.45 -1.26 0.75
CA ARG A 45 -15.78 -1.87 -0.55
C ARG A 45 -14.98 -3.12 -0.85
N LEU A 46 -13.67 -3.13 -0.54
CA LEU A 46 -12.84 -4.32 -0.70
C LEU A 46 -13.36 -5.48 0.16
N ARG A 47 -13.75 -5.21 1.41
CA ARG A 47 -14.30 -6.22 2.32
C ARG A 47 -15.69 -6.72 1.86
N GLU A 48 -16.55 -5.83 1.36
CA GLU A 48 -17.86 -6.21 0.79
C GLU A 48 -17.69 -7.13 -0.43
N MET A 49 -16.62 -6.94 -1.21
CA MET A 49 -16.25 -7.81 -2.32
C MET A 49 -15.62 -9.15 -1.88
N GLY A 50 -15.39 -9.35 -0.58
CA GLY A 50 -14.77 -10.55 -0.01
C GLY A 50 -13.24 -10.53 0.03
N ALA A 51 -12.60 -9.40 -0.28
CA ALA A 51 -11.14 -9.29 -0.22
C ALA A 51 -10.64 -9.36 1.24
N ILE A 52 -9.48 -9.98 1.41
CA ILE A 52 -8.83 -10.15 2.72
C ILE A 52 -7.76 -9.08 2.86
N LEU A 53 -7.98 -8.11 3.76
CA LEU A 53 -6.95 -7.14 4.09
C LEU A 53 -5.83 -7.82 4.90
N LEU A 54 -4.67 -8.03 4.26
CA LEU A 54 -3.51 -8.67 4.86
C LEU A 54 -2.77 -7.71 5.81
N GLY A 55 -2.75 -6.42 5.50
CA GLY A 55 -2.17 -5.41 6.38
C GLY A 55 -1.87 -4.07 5.71
N MET A 56 -1.17 -3.24 6.47
CA MET A 56 -0.73 -1.90 6.08
C MET A 56 0.66 -1.98 5.43
N THR A 57 0.88 -1.23 4.35
CA THR A 57 2.19 -1.17 3.69
C THR A 57 2.92 0.11 4.01
N VAL A 58 4.23 0.00 4.25
CA VAL A 58 5.14 1.13 4.45
C VAL A 58 5.05 2.14 3.31
N MET A 59 5.16 3.42 3.65
CA MET A 59 5.21 4.53 2.71
C MET A 59 6.28 5.53 3.14
N THR A 60 6.65 6.42 2.22
CA THR A 60 7.42 7.62 2.58
C THR A 60 6.63 8.50 3.53
N GLU A 61 7.27 8.98 4.59
CA GLU A 61 6.67 9.86 5.59
C GLU A 61 5.93 11.04 4.95
N GLY A 62 4.65 11.20 5.29
CA GLY A 62 3.80 12.28 4.80
C GLY A 62 3.51 12.24 3.29
N GLY A 63 3.98 11.23 2.57
CA GLY A 63 3.87 11.16 1.12
C GLY A 63 4.70 12.20 0.36
N VAL A 64 5.70 12.81 1.02
CA VAL A 64 6.35 14.05 0.53
C VAL A 64 7.37 13.86 -0.59
N THR A 65 7.83 12.64 -0.85
CA THR A 65 8.80 12.36 -1.91
C THR A 65 8.46 11.09 -2.69
N PRO A 66 8.69 11.08 -4.03
CA PRO A 66 8.48 9.91 -4.86
C PRO A 66 9.66 8.93 -4.86
N LEU A 67 10.73 9.18 -4.10
CA LEU A 67 11.92 8.33 -4.12
C LEU A 67 11.69 6.97 -3.47
N GLY A 68 10.78 6.88 -2.50
CA GLY A 68 10.50 5.64 -1.77
C GLY A 68 11.30 5.43 -0.50
N TYR A 69 12.09 6.43 -0.09
CA TYR A 69 12.78 6.44 1.20
C TYR A 69 11.78 6.38 2.37
N ALA A 70 12.05 5.51 3.34
CA ALA A 70 11.26 5.30 4.55
C ALA A 70 12.18 5.33 5.78
N LYS A 71 12.37 6.52 6.36
CA LYS A 71 13.35 6.76 7.44
C LYS A 71 13.21 5.85 8.67
N PHE A 72 11.98 5.50 9.02
CA PHE A 72 11.65 4.80 10.27
C PHE A 72 11.48 3.28 10.10
N PHE A 73 11.76 2.77 8.91
CA PHE A 73 11.61 1.37 8.55
C PHE A 73 12.85 0.91 7.80
N ASP A 74 13.34 -0.30 8.07
CA ASP A 74 14.49 -0.89 7.36
C ASP A 74 14.09 -1.42 5.96
N GLY A 75 13.37 -0.60 5.20
CA GLY A 75 12.77 -0.94 3.93
C GLY A 75 11.43 -0.24 3.70
N PRO A 76 10.76 -0.50 2.57
CA PRO A 76 11.06 -1.56 1.62
C PRO A 76 12.12 -1.13 0.59
N PHE A 77 12.88 -2.10 0.08
CA PHE A 77 13.89 -1.89 -0.97
C PHE A 77 13.34 -2.29 -2.34
N ASN A 78 14.03 -1.89 -3.41
CA ASN A 78 13.64 -2.28 -4.76
C ASN A 78 13.72 -3.82 -4.92
N PRO A 79 12.67 -4.46 -5.47
CA PRO A 79 12.59 -5.92 -5.56
C PRO A 79 13.63 -6.53 -6.52
N TYR A 80 14.18 -5.74 -7.44
CA TYR A 80 15.22 -6.19 -8.37
C TYR A 80 16.64 -5.92 -7.89
N ASN A 81 16.83 -4.95 -6.98
CA ASN A 81 18.12 -4.67 -6.37
C ASN A 81 17.96 -3.93 -5.03
N VAL A 82 18.35 -4.59 -3.94
CA VAL A 82 18.18 -4.08 -2.57
C VAL A 82 18.99 -2.81 -2.25
N ASP A 83 19.98 -2.46 -3.06
CA ASP A 83 20.76 -1.21 -2.92
C ASP A 83 20.01 0.03 -3.45
N TYR A 84 18.83 -0.15 -4.04
CA TYR A 84 18.03 0.92 -4.62
C TYR A 84 16.69 1.08 -3.89
N TYR A 85 16.18 2.31 -3.90
CA TYR A 85 14.82 2.56 -3.47
C TYR A 85 13.80 2.02 -4.48
N PRO A 86 12.62 1.55 -4.00
CA PRO A 86 11.58 1.00 -4.86
C PRO A 86 10.72 2.06 -5.57
N GLY A 87 11.01 3.35 -5.35
CA GLY A 87 10.10 4.45 -5.68
C GLY A 87 9.01 4.61 -4.62
N GLY A 88 8.27 5.71 -4.69
CA GLY A 88 7.30 6.08 -3.68
C GLY A 88 6.33 7.17 -4.12
N SER A 89 5.48 7.67 -3.24
CA SER A 89 5.46 7.36 -1.80
C SER A 89 4.78 6.04 -1.45
N SER A 90 4.12 5.34 -2.38
CA SER A 90 3.46 4.04 -2.13
C SER A 90 4.45 2.86 -2.23
N SER A 91 5.61 2.99 -1.57
CA SER A 91 6.75 2.09 -1.68
C SER A 91 6.37 0.64 -1.37
N GLY A 92 5.84 0.38 -0.17
CA GLY A 92 5.49 -0.97 0.28
C GLY A 92 4.37 -1.60 -0.52
N SER A 93 3.43 -0.79 -1.03
CA SER A 93 2.37 -1.29 -1.90
C SER A 93 2.94 -1.89 -3.18
N SER A 94 3.87 -1.19 -3.83
CA SER A 94 4.50 -1.68 -5.06
C SER A 94 5.40 -2.90 -4.81
N VAL A 95 6.19 -2.90 -3.73
CA VAL A 95 7.09 -4.01 -3.40
C VAL A 95 6.31 -5.25 -2.98
N ALA A 96 5.21 -5.10 -2.25
CA ALA A 96 4.36 -6.22 -1.87
C ALA A 96 3.76 -6.92 -3.10
N VAL A 97 3.36 -6.14 -4.12
CA VAL A 97 2.87 -6.69 -5.40
C VAL A 97 4.01 -7.31 -6.21
N ALA A 98 5.12 -6.60 -6.38
CA ALA A 98 6.26 -7.08 -7.16
C ALA A 98 6.87 -8.37 -6.59
N SER A 99 6.86 -8.52 -5.26
CA SER A 99 7.38 -9.70 -4.57
C SER A 99 6.36 -10.85 -4.48
N GLY A 100 5.15 -10.67 -4.99
CA GLY A 100 4.09 -11.69 -4.97
C GLY A 100 3.43 -11.92 -3.61
N LEU A 101 3.62 -11.03 -2.63
CA LEU A 101 2.97 -11.13 -1.31
C LEU A 101 1.45 -10.93 -1.42
N VAL A 102 1.03 -10.01 -2.29
CA VAL A 102 -0.37 -9.78 -2.64
C VAL A 102 -0.48 -9.54 -4.15
N PRO A 103 -1.56 -9.99 -4.80
CA PRO A 103 -1.80 -9.69 -6.21
C PRO A 103 -2.18 -8.21 -6.46
N MET A 104 -2.66 -7.49 -5.43
CA MET A 104 -3.04 -6.09 -5.53
C MET A 104 -2.80 -5.36 -4.20
N ALA A 105 -2.37 -4.10 -4.28
CA ALA A 105 -2.30 -3.20 -3.14
C ALA A 105 -2.87 -1.82 -3.49
N ILE A 106 -3.48 -1.15 -2.50
CA ILE A 106 -4.01 0.20 -2.65
C ILE A 106 -2.94 1.22 -2.24
N GLY A 107 -2.61 2.11 -3.18
CA GLY A 107 -1.75 3.27 -2.95
C GLY A 107 -2.53 4.59 -2.92
N PHE A 108 -1.80 5.70 -2.87
CA PHE A 108 -2.35 7.05 -3.02
C PHE A 108 -1.42 7.88 -3.92
N ASP A 109 -1.96 8.58 -4.91
CA ASP A 109 -1.21 9.33 -5.91
C ASP A 109 -1.68 10.79 -5.99
N GLY A 110 -0.92 11.70 -5.35
CA GLY A 110 -1.11 13.15 -5.51
C GLY A 110 -0.14 13.81 -6.50
N GLY A 111 0.93 13.11 -6.90
CA GLY A 111 2.05 13.70 -7.66
C GLY A 111 2.99 12.67 -8.32
N GLY A 112 2.51 11.44 -8.48
CA GLY A 112 3.27 10.30 -9.04
C GLY A 112 3.38 9.12 -8.08
N SER A 113 2.76 9.18 -6.90
CA SER A 113 3.04 8.26 -5.80
C SER A 113 2.54 6.82 -5.98
N ILE A 114 1.78 6.51 -7.03
CA ILE A 114 1.51 5.15 -7.51
C ILE A 114 2.36 4.85 -8.75
N ARG A 115 2.45 5.81 -9.67
CA ARG A 115 3.10 5.64 -10.97
C ARG A 115 4.62 5.45 -10.89
N VAL A 116 5.31 6.25 -10.07
CA VAL A 116 6.76 6.16 -9.86
C VAL A 116 7.16 4.81 -9.26
N PRO A 117 6.58 4.36 -8.12
CA PRO A 117 6.93 3.06 -7.55
C PRO A 117 6.54 1.90 -8.46
N ALA A 118 5.46 2.02 -9.24
CA ALA A 118 5.10 1.02 -10.23
C ALA A 118 6.18 0.86 -11.31
N ALA A 119 6.67 1.98 -11.87
CA ALA A 119 7.75 1.95 -12.86
C ALA A 119 9.07 1.40 -12.28
N MET A 120 9.42 1.77 -11.05
CA MET A 120 10.68 1.36 -10.43
C MET A 120 10.65 -0.08 -9.89
N SER A 121 9.51 -0.56 -9.44
CA SER A 121 9.32 -1.93 -8.93
C SER A 121 8.76 -2.90 -9.98
N GLY A 122 8.59 -2.47 -11.23
CA GLY A 122 8.22 -3.32 -12.36
C GLY A 122 6.81 -3.90 -12.26
N VAL A 123 5.85 -3.12 -11.77
CA VAL A 123 4.44 -3.50 -11.66
C VAL A 123 3.54 -2.51 -12.39
N VAL A 124 2.27 -2.86 -12.58
CA VAL A 124 1.27 -1.95 -13.16
C VAL A 124 0.74 -1.02 -12.06
N GLY A 125 0.79 0.29 -12.30
CA GLY A 125 0.21 1.31 -11.43
C GLY A 125 -0.95 2.03 -12.09
N LEU A 126 -2.15 1.94 -11.50
CA LEU A 126 -3.34 2.64 -11.96
C LEU A 126 -3.64 3.84 -11.05
N ALA A 127 -3.53 5.05 -11.61
CA ALA A 127 -4.01 6.27 -10.97
C ALA A 127 -5.33 6.70 -11.65
N PRO A 128 -6.50 6.46 -11.03
CA PRO A 128 -7.80 6.75 -11.64
C PRO A 128 -8.06 8.27 -11.75
N THR A 129 -9.02 8.64 -12.62
CA THR A 129 -9.45 10.02 -12.91
C THR A 129 -10.16 10.69 -11.75
#